data_AF-A0A1I3LBL3-F1
#
_entry.id   AF-A0A1I3LBL3-F1
#
_cell.length_a   1.000
_cell.length_b   1.000
_cell.length_c   1.000
_cell.angle_alpha   90.00
_cell.angle_beta   90.00
_cell.angle_gamma   90.00
#
_symmetry.space_group_name_H-M   'P 1'
#
loop_
_entity.id
_entity.type
_entity.pdbx_description
1 polymer ?
#
loop_
_entity_poly.entity_id
_entity_poly.type
_entity_poly.pdbx_seq_one_letter_code
_entity_poly.pdbx_strand_id
1 'polypeptide(L)'
;MRQEIVDTLAALGGEASVAAMAAHLGRPADGLYYHLRALTDGGLVEEVPVASNDERRYRLAGEGDGPLRLAYDLGPQGNGRELGAFADALLQIAAQDFEAALTSEEVLTEGPERELWVSRNKGWLSKEDIREVSRLLERLSALTSQPRALGRERLLSFAFALAPLCPRSKRRPKAAERRDPGAAG
;
A
#
# COMPACT_ATOMS: atom_id res chain seq x y z
N MET A 1 8.46 -0.96 -7.13
CA MET A 1 9.91 -0.72 -6.99
C MET A 1 10.24 0.53 -6.19
N ARG A 2 9.91 1.77 -6.61
CA ARG A 2 10.23 2.97 -5.81
C ARG A 2 9.58 2.94 -4.42
N GLN A 3 8.32 2.52 -4.35
CA GLN A 3 7.60 2.36 -3.09
C GLN A 3 8.25 1.29 -2.20
N GLU A 4 8.51 0.10 -2.75
CA GLU A 4 9.23 -0.98 -2.03
C GLU A 4 10.58 -0.53 -1.43
N ILE A 5 11.34 0.35 -2.12
CA ILE A 5 12.59 0.91 -1.58
C ILE A 5 12.33 1.79 -0.36
N VAL A 6 11.33 2.67 -0.42
CA VAL A 6 10.96 3.55 0.70
C VAL A 6 10.47 2.72 1.89
N ASP A 7 9.61 1.72 1.63
CA ASP A 7 9.10 0.82 2.67
C ASP A 7 10.21 -0.02 3.30
N THR A 8 11.17 -0.49 2.49
CA THR A 8 12.34 -1.21 2.98
C THR A 8 13.24 -0.33 3.84
N LEU A 9 13.50 0.92 3.42
CA LEU A 9 14.26 1.88 4.23
C LEU A 9 13.57 2.14 5.58
N ALA A 10 12.25 2.34 5.58
CA ALA A 10 11.48 2.51 6.81
C ALA A 10 11.58 1.26 7.71
N ALA A 11 11.39 0.07 7.15
CA ALA A 11 11.47 -1.20 7.88
C ALA A 11 12.87 -1.45 8.48
N LEU A 12 13.93 -0.99 7.80
CA LEU A 12 15.32 -1.06 8.24
C LEU A 12 15.73 0.03 9.24
N GLY A 13 14.79 0.87 9.69
CA GLY A 13 15.05 1.89 10.71
C GLY A 13 15.41 3.26 10.13
N GLY A 14 14.99 3.55 8.90
CA GLY A 14 15.07 4.88 8.29
C GLY A 14 16.34 5.17 7.52
N GLU A 15 17.38 4.36 7.67
CA GLU A 15 18.66 4.49 6.97
C GLU A 15 19.27 3.11 6.69
N ALA A 16 19.70 2.89 5.45
CA ALA A 16 20.35 1.64 5.05
C ALA A 16 21.37 1.84 3.92
N SER A 17 22.29 0.90 3.79
CA SER A 17 23.16 0.81 2.61
C SER A 17 22.43 0.20 1.42
N VAL A 18 22.96 0.41 0.20
CA VAL A 18 22.35 -0.16 -1.02
C VAL A 18 22.33 -1.68 -0.99
N ALA A 19 23.38 -2.34 -0.49
CA ALA A 19 23.43 -3.79 -0.33
C ALA A 19 22.41 -4.30 0.69
N ALA A 20 22.22 -3.61 1.81
CA ALA A 20 21.21 -3.98 2.79
C ALA A 20 19.79 -3.91 2.21
N MET A 21 19.49 -2.86 1.44
CA MET A 21 18.23 -2.74 0.71
C MET A 21 18.07 -3.82 -0.36
N ALA A 22 19.10 -4.05 -1.18
CA ALA A 22 19.13 -5.07 -2.22
C ALA A 22 18.86 -6.47 -1.66
N ALA A 23 19.48 -6.80 -0.53
CA ALA A 23 19.28 -8.06 0.18
C ALA A 23 17.85 -8.22 0.69
N HIS A 24 17.26 -7.17 1.29
CA HIS A 24 15.86 -7.23 1.76
C HIS A 24 14.85 -7.32 0.60
N LEU A 25 15.13 -6.63 -0.51
CA LEU A 25 14.26 -6.65 -1.70
C LEU A 25 14.43 -7.91 -2.54
N GLY A 26 15.46 -8.73 -2.30
CA GLY A 26 15.81 -9.87 -3.16
C GLY A 26 16.19 -9.45 -4.58
N ARG A 27 16.77 -8.25 -4.76
CA ARG A 27 17.07 -7.64 -6.08
C ARG A 27 18.52 -7.19 -6.20
N PRO A 28 19.11 -7.15 -7.41
CA PRO A 28 20.47 -6.64 -7.61
C PRO A 28 20.57 -5.14 -7.30
N ALA A 29 21.65 -4.75 -6.59
CA ALA A 29 21.93 -3.36 -6.20
C ALA A 29 21.94 -2.38 -7.40
N ASP A 30 22.44 -2.80 -8.56
CA ASP A 30 22.54 -1.95 -9.75
C ASP A 30 21.19 -1.38 -10.20
N GLY A 31 20.12 -2.18 -10.07
CA GLY A 31 18.76 -1.75 -10.42
C GLY A 31 18.17 -0.72 -9.45
N LEU A 32 18.72 -0.61 -8.24
CA LEU A 32 18.22 0.33 -7.23
C LEU A 32 18.70 1.75 -7.50
N TYR A 33 19.90 1.95 -8.05
CA TYR A 33 20.49 3.30 -8.20
C TYR A 33 19.64 4.26 -9.04
N TYR A 34 19.01 3.77 -10.11
CA TYR A 34 18.09 4.59 -10.91
C TYR A 34 16.89 5.08 -10.09
N HIS A 35 16.35 4.20 -9.24
CA HIS A 35 15.21 4.52 -8.40
C HIS A 35 15.60 5.43 -7.23
N LEU A 36 16.74 5.18 -6.59
CA LEU A 36 17.27 6.00 -5.51
C LEU A 36 17.55 7.42 -5.99
N ARG A 37 18.17 7.61 -7.17
CA ARG A 37 18.35 8.94 -7.75
C ARG A 37 17.01 9.67 -7.93
N ALA A 38 16.02 9.01 -8.53
CA ALA A 38 14.71 9.61 -8.72
C ALA A 38 13.98 9.94 -7.39
N LEU A 39 14.21 9.14 -6.33
CA LEU A 39 13.67 9.39 -4.99
C LEU A 39 14.37 10.57 -4.31
N THR A 40 15.68 10.73 -4.53
CA THR A 40 16.46 11.88 -4.05
C THR A 40 16.08 13.17 -4.78
N ASP A 41 15.92 13.12 -6.11
CA ASP A 41 15.44 14.26 -6.89
C ASP A 41 14.03 14.69 -6.46
N GLY A 42 13.20 13.73 -6.00
CA GLY A 42 11.87 13.96 -5.45
C GLY A 42 11.85 14.36 -3.97
N GLY A 43 13.00 14.45 -3.30
CA GLY A 43 13.11 14.83 -1.89
C GLY A 43 12.54 13.80 -0.89
N LEU A 44 12.39 12.54 -1.30
CA LEU A 44 11.89 11.47 -0.43
C LEU A 44 13.00 10.74 0.32
N VAL A 45 14.23 10.79 -0.22
CA VAL A 45 15.40 10.07 0.29
C VAL A 45 16.64 10.95 0.14
N GLU A 46 17.51 10.97 1.13
CA GLU A 46 18.77 11.71 1.15
C GLU A 46 19.96 10.75 1.09
N GLU A 47 20.98 11.07 0.29
CA GLU A 47 22.26 10.33 0.31
C GLU A 47 23.07 10.78 1.54
N VAL A 48 23.44 9.83 2.39
CA VAL A 48 24.22 10.09 3.60
C VAL A 48 25.70 10.15 3.23
N PRO A 49 26.43 11.23 3.56
CA PRO A 49 27.86 11.28 3.32
C PRO A 49 28.59 10.22 4.13
N VAL A 50 29.37 9.40 3.45
CA VAL A 50 30.20 8.35 4.06
C VAL A 50 31.68 8.63 3.81
N ALA A 51 32.57 8.07 4.63
CA ALA A 51 34.01 8.16 4.41
C ALA A 51 34.37 7.51 3.06
N SER A 52 35.49 7.90 2.45
CA SER A 52 35.84 7.64 1.04
C SER A 52 36.01 6.17 0.60
N ASN A 53 35.68 5.20 1.45
CA ASN A 53 35.69 3.76 1.17
C ASN A 53 34.45 3.02 1.71
N ASP A 54 33.50 3.72 2.32
CA ASP A 54 32.28 3.11 2.83
C ASP A 54 31.22 2.99 1.72
N GLU A 55 30.35 2.00 1.89
CA GLU A 55 29.22 1.78 1.00
C GLU A 55 28.26 3.00 1.03
N ARG A 56 27.71 3.37 -0.13
CA ARG A 56 26.70 4.43 -0.21
C ARG A 56 25.49 4.10 0.65
N ARG A 57 25.08 5.06 1.47
CA ARG A 57 23.93 4.95 2.38
C ARG A 57 22.89 5.99 2.03
N TYR A 58 21.64 5.61 2.24
CA TYR A 58 20.49 6.45 1.99
C TYR A 58 19.60 6.48 3.22
N ARG A 59 18.98 7.63 3.48
CA ARG A 59 18.09 7.88 4.61
C ARG A 59 16.76 8.45 4.11
N LEU A 60 15.65 8.13 4.76
CA LEU A 60 14.36 8.79 4.49
C LEU A 60 14.42 10.28 4.86
N ALA A 61 13.92 11.15 3.99
CA ALA A 61 13.81 12.57 4.30
C ALA A 61 12.82 12.82 5.46
N GLY A 62 13.12 13.79 6.34
CA GLY A 62 12.34 14.09 7.55
C GLY A 62 12.88 13.39 8.81
N GLU A 63 12.04 13.18 9.84
CA GLU A 63 12.45 12.53 11.10
C GLU A 63 12.77 11.03 10.94
N GLY A 64 12.51 10.45 9.75
CA GLY A 64 13.14 9.22 9.28
C GLY A 64 12.53 7.90 9.77
N ASP A 65 11.49 7.95 10.59
CA ASP A 65 10.96 6.80 11.34
C ASP A 65 9.46 6.55 11.16
N GLY A 66 8.79 7.33 10.30
CA GLY A 66 7.36 7.21 10.01
C GLY A 66 7.04 6.73 8.58
N PRO A 67 5.90 6.05 8.37
CA PRO A 67 5.46 5.67 7.03
C PRO A 67 5.20 6.91 6.18
N LEU A 68 5.62 6.88 4.92
CA LEU A 68 5.38 7.95 3.97
C LEU A 68 3.87 8.16 3.79
N ARG A 69 3.35 9.33 4.18
CA ARG A 69 1.92 9.65 4.01
C ARG A 69 1.72 10.47 2.74
N LEU A 70 0.85 9.97 1.86
CA LEU A 70 0.40 10.76 0.73
C LEU A 70 -0.48 11.92 1.17
N ALA A 71 -0.23 13.08 0.61
CA ALA A 71 -1.17 14.19 0.65
C ALA A 71 -2.30 13.92 -0.37
N TYR A 72 -3.55 14.05 0.07
CA TYR A 72 -4.71 13.88 -0.79
C TYR A 72 -5.15 15.27 -1.28
N ASP A 73 -4.90 15.56 -2.55
CA ASP A 73 -5.45 16.73 -3.22
C ASP A 73 -6.42 16.26 -4.31
N LEU A 74 -7.71 16.28 -4.00
CA LEU A 74 -8.77 15.86 -4.92
C LEU A 74 -9.40 17.05 -5.66
N GLY A 75 -8.74 18.20 -5.68
CA GLY A 75 -9.19 19.37 -6.43
C GLY A 75 -9.13 19.17 -7.96
N PRO A 76 -9.64 20.13 -8.76
CA PRO A 76 -9.69 20.01 -10.23
C PRO A 76 -8.33 19.83 -10.93
N GLN A 77 -7.24 20.28 -10.29
CA GLN A 77 -5.85 20.04 -10.73
C GLN A 77 -5.05 19.29 -9.66
N GLY A 78 -5.75 18.63 -8.74
CA GLY A 78 -5.14 17.84 -7.69
C GLY A 78 -4.60 16.51 -8.21
N ASN A 79 -4.05 15.71 -7.30
CA ASN A 79 -3.32 14.47 -7.57
C ASN A 79 -4.22 13.22 -7.59
N GLY A 80 -5.52 13.36 -7.86
CA GLY A 80 -6.48 12.25 -7.76
C GLY A 80 -6.14 11.07 -8.69
N ARG A 81 -5.57 11.34 -9.87
CA ARG A 81 -5.14 10.29 -10.81
C ARG A 81 -3.92 9.54 -10.27
N GLU A 82 -2.95 10.27 -9.78
CA GLU A 82 -1.69 9.77 -9.21
C GLU A 82 -1.99 8.95 -7.95
N LEU A 83 -2.91 9.42 -7.11
CA LEU A 83 -3.39 8.69 -5.93
C LEU A 83 -4.07 7.37 -6.31
N GLY A 84 -4.88 7.37 -7.37
CA GLY A 84 -5.49 6.14 -7.89
C GLY A 84 -4.45 5.14 -8.39
N ALA A 85 -3.48 5.61 -9.19
CA ALA A 85 -2.38 4.77 -9.68
C ALA A 85 -1.49 4.24 -8.54
N PHE A 86 -1.26 5.05 -7.51
CA PHE A 86 -0.54 4.65 -6.33
C PHE A 86 -1.27 3.56 -5.54
N ALA A 87 -2.57 3.75 -5.27
CA ALA A 87 -3.37 2.78 -4.55
C ALA A 87 -3.44 1.43 -5.29
N ASP A 88 -3.57 1.46 -6.62
CA ASP A 88 -3.54 0.27 -7.47
C ASP A 88 -2.19 -0.47 -7.36
N ALA A 89 -1.08 0.27 -7.46
CA ALA A 89 0.25 -0.31 -7.32
C ALA A 89 0.49 -0.95 -5.94
N LEU A 90 0.04 -0.31 -4.85
CA LEU A 90 0.14 -0.88 -3.50
C LEU A 90 -0.63 -2.19 -3.36
N LEU A 91 -1.87 -2.23 -3.85
CA LEU A 91 -2.69 -3.44 -3.79
C LEU A 91 -2.11 -4.56 -4.65
N GLN A 92 -1.50 -4.22 -5.78
CA GLN A 92 -0.83 -5.19 -6.63
C GLN A 92 0.42 -5.78 -5.96
N ILE A 93 1.20 -4.98 -5.22
CA ILE A 93 2.33 -5.47 -4.41
C ILE A 93 1.81 -6.41 -3.32
N ALA A 94 0.80 -6.02 -2.56
CA ALA A 94 0.23 -6.86 -1.51
C ALA A 94 -0.35 -8.19 -2.04
N ALA A 95 -0.93 -8.18 -3.25
CA ALA A 95 -1.36 -9.39 -3.91
C ALA A 95 -0.17 -10.30 -4.28
N GLN A 96 0.94 -9.74 -4.75
CA GLN A 96 2.17 -10.49 -5.04
C GLN A 96 2.78 -11.09 -3.76
N ASP A 97 2.83 -10.32 -2.67
CA ASP A 97 3.32 -10.79 -1.37
C ASP A 97 2.45 -11.94 -0.83
N PHE A 98 1.13 -11.83 -0.98
CA PHE A 98 0.19 -12.89 -0.60
C PHE A 98 0.42 -14.17 -1.41
N GLU A 99 0.52 -14.07 -2.73
CA GLU A 99 0.79 -15.22 -3.61
C GLU A 99 2.15 -15.87 -3.31
N ALA A 100 3.18 -15.08 -3.02
CA ALA A 100 4.48 -15.59 -2.59
C ALA A 100 4.38 -16.37 -1.27
N ALA A 101 3.65 -15.82 -0.29
CA ALA A 101 3.44 -16.46 1.02
C ALA A 101 2.65 -17.78 0.92
N LEU A 102 1.73 -17.92 -0.04
CA LEU A 102 1.01 -19.19 -0.29
C LEU A 102 1.94 -20.34 -0.68
N THR A 103 3.10 -20.04 -1.26
CA THR A 103 4.09 -21.06 -1.67
C THR A 103 5.11 -21.41 -0.58
N SER A 104 5.05 -20.73 0.58
CA SER A 104 5.95 -20.95 1.70
C SER A 104 5.42 -22.02 2.65
N GLU A 105 6.28 -22.96 3.05
CA GLU A 105 5.95 -24.00 4.03
C GLU A 105 5.93 -23.48 5.48
N GLU A 106 6.47 -22.29 5.73
CA GLU A 106 6.67 -21.75 7.09
C GLU A 106 5.55 -20.82 7.56
N VAL A 107 4.57 -20.51 6.70
CA VAL A 107 3.52 -19.52 6.99
C VAL A 107 2.37 -20.11 7.79
N LEU A 108 2.06 -19.50 8.93
CA LEU A 108 0.92 -19.91 9.75
C LEU A 108 -0.41 -19.43 9.13
N THR A 109 -1.29 -20.36 8.76
CA THR A 109 -2.58 -20.08 8.10
C THR A 109 -3.81 -20.32 8.98
N GLU A 110 -3.61 -20.70 10.25
CA GLU A 110 -4.67 -20.96 11.22
C GLU A 110 -4.28 -20.49 12.64
N GLY A 111 -5.27 -20.40 13.53
CA GLY A 111 -5.07 -20.04 14.93
C GLY A 111 -4.91 -18.54 15.20
N PRO A 112 -4.66 -18.16 16.47
CA PRO A 112 -4.55 -16.76 16.89
C PRO A 112 -3.27 -16.07 16.40
N GLU A 113 -2.24 -16.83 16.04
CA GLU A 113 -0.95 -16.35 15.52
C GLU A 113 -0.88 -16.39 13.99
N ARG A 114 -2.01 -16.65 13.31
CA ARG A 114 -2.08 -16.73 11.86
C ARG A 114 -1.50 -15.48 11.19
N GLU A 115 -0.54 -15.69 10.29
CA GLU A 115 0.24 -14.65 9.63
C GLU A 115 -0.35 -14.25 8.27
N LEU A 116 -1.09 -15.15 7.61
CA LEU A 116 -1.59 -14.93 6.24
C LEU A 116 -3.11 -14.89 6.15
N TRP A 117 -3.68 -13.72 5.84
CA TRP A 117 -5.13 -13.51 5.72
C TRP A 117 -5.48 -12.72 4.47
N VAL A 118 -6.64 -13.03 3.88
CA VAL A 118 -7.31 -12.16 2.91
C VAL A 118 -8.79 -12.10 3.26
N SER A 119 -9.36 -10.89 3.25
CA SER A 119 -10.78 -10.69 3.48
C SER A 119 -11.30 -9.52 2.67
N ARG A 120 -12.54 -9.65 2.19
CA ARG A 120 -13.29 -8.57 1.54
C ARG A 120 -14.68 -8.49 2.15
N ASN A 121 -14.90 -7.44 2.94
CA ASN A 121 -16.18 -7.19 3.58
C ASN A 121 -17.00 -6.19 2.78
N LYS A 122 -18.33 -6.35 2.80
CA LYS A 122 -19.29 -5.38 2.27
C LYS A 122 -20.40 -5.22 3.27
N GLY A 123 -20.56 -4.00 3.81
CA GLY A 123 -21.55 -3.71 4.83
C GLY A 123 -22.05 -2.27 4.72
N TRP A 124 -23.15 -2.00 5.40
CA TRP A 124 -23.62 -0.65 5.64
C TRP A 124 -23.04 -0.18 6.97
N LEU A 125 -22.46 1.01 6.98
CA LEU A 125 -21.80 1.60 8.14
C LEU A 125 -22.51 2.90 8.50
N SER A 126 -22.81 3.09 9.78
CA SER A 126 -23.18 4.38 10.34
C SER A 126 -21.97 5.34 10.34
N LYS A 127 -22.19 6.61 10.70
CA LYS A 127 -21.08 7.56 10.86
C LYS A 127 -20.16 7.15 11.99
N GLU A 128 -20.73 6.62 13.07
CA GLU A 128 -20.02 6.10 14.23
C GLU A 128 -19.16 4.90 13.84
N ASP A 129 -19.71 3.96 13.06
CA ASP A 129 -18.96 2.82 12.54
C ASP A 129 -17.79 3.27 11.65
N ILE A 130 -18.00 4.28 10.78
CA ILE A 130 -16.94 4.82 9.93
C ILE A 130 -15.80 5.42 10.78
N ARG A 131 -16.13 6.21 11.81
CA ARG A 131 -15.11 6.79 12.71
C ARG A 131 -14.31 5.70 13.43
N GLU A 132 -14.99 4.68 13.94
CA GLU A 132 -14.34 3.59 14.65
C GLU A 132 -13.46 2.75 13.72
N VAL A 133 -13.93 2.43 12.51
CA VAL A 133 -13.13 1.77 11.49
C VAL A 133 -11.88 2.59 11.15
N SER A 134 -12.00 3.90 10.94
CA SER A 134 -10.85 4.77 10.69
C SER A 134 -9.83 4.73 11.83
N ARG A 135 -10.30 4.81 13.09
CA ARG A 135 -9.42 4.73 14.28
C ARG A 135 -8.69 3.38 14.37
N LEU A 136 -9.39 2.28 14.07
CA LEU A 136 -8.80 0.94 14.09
C LEU A 136 -7.77 0.76 12.97
N LEU A 137 -8.04 1.28 11.77
CA LEU A 137 -7.11 1.26 10.65
C LEU A 137 -5.86 2.08 10.96
N GLU A 138 -5.99 3.27 11.55
CA GLU A 138 -4.85 4.06 12.00
C GLU A 138 -4.00 3.32 13.05
N ARG A 139 -4.64 2.67 14.01
CA ARG A 139 -3.94 1.87 15.03
C ARG A 139 -3.23 0.69 14.40
N LEU A 140 -3.87 -0.01 13.47
CA LEU A 140 -3.30 -1.16 12.78
C LEU A 140 -2.10 -0.73 11.93
N SER A 141 -2.23 0.35 11.14
CA SER A 141 -1.11 0.95 10.39
C SER A 141 0.05 1.32 11.30
N ALA A 142 -0.20 1.91 12.47
CA ALA A 142 0.86 2.24 13.41
C ALA A 142 1.59 0.99 13.94
N LEU A 143 0.87 -0.11 14.20
CA LEU A 143 1.46 -1.37 14.65
C LEU A 143 2.27 -2.07 13.55
N THR A 144 1.83 -1.99 12.29
CA THR A 144 2.47 -2.66 11.16
C THR A 144 3.56 -1.83 10.47
N SER A 145 3.75 -0.58 10.87
CA SER A 145 4.81 0.31 10.33
C SER A 145 6.00 0.46 11.30
N GLN A 146 6.14 -0.43 12.28
CA GLN A 146 7.24 -0.37 13.25
C GLN A 146 8.55 -0.86 12.61
N PRO A 147 9.69 -0.22 12.91
CA PRO A 147 10.98 -0.69 12.42
C PRO A 147 11.38 -2.01 13.10
N ARG A 148 12.32 -2.72 12.48
CA ARG A 148 12.93 -3.92 13.06
C ARG A 148 13.58 -3.60 14.42
N ALA A 149 13.30 -4.42 15.43
CA ALA A 149 13.85 -4.30 16.78
C ALA A 149 13.88 -5.67 17.48
N LEU A 150 14.55 -5.78 18.63
CA LEU A 150 14.53 -7.01 19.45
C LEU A 150 13.08 -7.38 19.81
N GLY A 151 12.66 -8.61 19.50
CA GLY A 151 11.27 -9.06 19.67
C GLY A 151 10.30 -8.57 18.57
N ARG A 152 10.79 -7.88 17.54
CA ARG A 152 10.06 -7.49 16.30
C ARG A 152 10.87 -7.91 15.08
N GLU A 153 10.93 -9.23 14.88
CA GLU A 153 11.80 -9.86 13.89
C GLU A 153 11.04 -10.42 12.68
N ARG A 154 9.70 -10.46 12.77
CA ARG A 154 8.83 -10.85 11.66
C ARG A 154 8.47 -9.64 10.83
N LEU A 155 8.75 -9.73 9.53
CA LEU A 155 8.34 -8.74 8.54
C LEU A 155 7.01 -9.18 7.93
N LEU A 156 5.98 -8.34 8.03
CA LEU A 156 4.67 -8.59 7.46
C LEU A 156 4.32 -7.45 6.50
N SER A 157 3.74 -7.80 5.35
CA SER A 157 3.17 -6.83 4.42
C SER A 157 1.70 -6.59 4.78
N PHE A 158 1.32 -5.32 4.96
CA PHE A 158 -0.06 -4.94 5.26
C PHE A 158 -0.50 -3.80 4.34
N ALA A 159 -1.48 -4.09 3.48
CA ALA A 159 -2.15 -3.09 2.66
C ALA A 159 -3.68 -3.24 2.80
N PHE A 160 -4.38 -2.11 2.77
CA PHE A 160 -5.84 -2.08 2.77
C PHE A 160 -6.34 -0.92 1.91
N ALA A 161 -7.56 -1.06 1.41
CA ALA A 161 -8.29 0.02 0.77
C ALA A 161 -9.71 0.08 1.36
N LEU A 162 -10.09 1.24 1.88
CA LEU A 162 -11.44 1.54 2.30
C LEU A 162 -12.03 2.57 1.33
N ALA A 163 -13.07 2.18 0.60
CA ALA A 163 -13.71 3.03 -0.39
C ALA A 163 -15.24 3.00 -0.25
N PRO A 164 -15.92 4.16 -0.32
CA PRO A 164 -17.36 4.19 -0.36
C PRO A 164 -17.84 3.58 -1.69
N LEU A 165 -18.82 2.67 -1.61
CA LEU A 165 -19.49 2.13 -2.79
C LEU A 165 -20.75 2.93 -3.08
N CYS A 166 -20.91 3.41 -4.31
CA CYS A 166 -22.19 3.95 -4.78
C CYS A 166 -23.10 2.78 -5.20
N PRO A 167 -24.21 2.48 -4.48
CA PRO A 167 -25.11 1.42 -4.87
C PRO A 167 -25.74 1.74 -6.23
N ARG A 168 -25.56 0.85 -7.21
CA ARG A 168 -26.23 1.00 -8.51
C ARG A 168 -27.73 0.75 -8.34
N SER A 169 -28.55 1.76 -8.62
CA SER A 169 -30.01 1.61 -8.72
C SER A 169 -30.36 0.72 -9.92
N LYS A 170 -31.12 -0.36 -9.69
CA LYS A 170 -31.73 -1.15 -10.77
C LYS A 170 -32.88 -0.33 -11.38
N ARG A 171 -32.57 0.65 -12.24
CA ARG A 171 -33.59 1.24 -13.12
C ARG A 171 -33.97 0.19 -14.16
N ARG A 172 -35.13 -0.43 -13.98
CA ARG A 172 -35.79 -1.26 -15.01
C ARG A 172 -36.09 -0.33 -16.19
N PRO A 173 -35.63 -0.59 -17.43
CA PRO A 173 -36.11 0.17 -18.58
C PRO A 173 -37.64 0.03 -18.60
N LYS A 174 -38.35 1.16 -18.69
CA LYS A 174 -39.80 1.15 -18.92
C LYS A 174 -40.02 0.29 -20.16
N ALA A 175 -40.74 -0.81 -20.02
CA ALA A 175 -41.22 -1.56 -21.17
C ALA A 175 -41.95 -0.54 -22.06
N ALA A 176 -41.44 -0.36 -23.28
CA ALA A 176 -42.17 0.39 -24.30
C ALA A 176 -43.58 -0.22 -24.34
N GLU A 177 -44.60 0.62 -24.09
CA GLU A 177 -45.99 0.22 -24.25
C GLU A 177 -46.13 -0.51 -25.58
N ARG A 178 -46.58 -1.75 -25.50
CA ARG A 178 -47.08 -2.49 -26.64
C ARG A 178 -48.14 -1.61 -27.30
N ARG A 179 -47.83 -1.04 -28.47
CA ARG A 179 -48.87 -0.67 -29.42
C ARG A 179 -49.42 -1.99 -29.95
N ASP A 180 -50.58 -2.38 -29.44
CA ASP A 180 -51.50 -3.25 -30.18
C ASP A 180 -51.86 -2.55 -31.49
N PRO A 181 -51.59 -3.14 -32.67
CA PRO A 181 -52.34 -2.81 -33.86
C PRO A 181 -53.58 -3.72 -33.86
N GLY A 182 -54.55 -3.40 -33.02
CA GLY A 182 -55.87 -4.04 -33.03
C GLY A 182 -56.92 -3.07 -33.57
N ALA A 183 -57.51 -3.45 -34.70
CA ALA A 183 -58.87 -3.09 -35.15
C ALA A 183 -59.16 -1.65 -35.63
N ALA A 184 -59.07 -1.47 -36.94
CA ALA A 184 -60.03 -0.76 -37.81
C ALA A 184 -59.55 -1.06 -39.25
N GLY A 185 -60.33 -1.53 -40.22
CA GLY A 185 -61.74 -1.82 -40.43
C GLY A 185 -61.84 -2.23 -41.89
#